data_AF-A0A2V6SL45-F1
#
_entry.id   AF-A0A2V6SL45-F1
#
_cell.length_a   1.000
_cell.length_b   1.000
_cell.length_c   1.000
_cell.angle_alpha   90.00
_cell.angle_beta   90.00
_cell.angle_gamma   90.00
#
_symmetry.space_group_name_H-M   'P 1'
#
loop_
_entity.id
_entity.type
_entity.pdbx_description
1 polymer ?
#
loop_
_entity_poly.entity_id
_entity_poly.type
_entity_poly.pdbx_seq_one_letter_code
_entity_poly.pdbx_strand_id
1 'polypeptide(L)'
;MVRAADLHDLPVAIRVPVNAPEVILRYLDIGTSAIMVPHVTTRADAERAVRAVKYPPEGARSFAPGRGAELFRLTPAEYVRRANEETVVLALFEDVTGVSEVEAICRVPGIDGLAVGAYDLAASMGHPGNPWRDDVQAVVARIRETCHRQRMPFGTVPRDRADLRMQIEAGCQLITVSALEWGIQAARDTVAELSALPPSSRE
;
A
#
# COMPACT_ATOMS: atom_id res chain seq x y z
N MET A 1 -0.75 -17.23 1.27
CA MET A 1 -0.36 -16.23 0.27
C MET A 1 1.12 -15.89 0.34
N VAL A 2 1.67 -15.44 1.48
CA VAL A 2 3.12 -15.13 1.60
C VAL A 2 4.02 -16.27 1.08
N ARG A 3 3.82 -17.50 1.57
CA ARG A 3 4.59 -18.66 1.08
C ARG A 3 4.45 -18.98 -0.40
N ALA A 4 3.28 -18.71 -0.97
CA ALA A 4 3.09 -18.93 -2.41
C ALA A 4 3.81 -17.84 -3.22
N ALA A 5 3.79 -16.60 -2.73
CA ALA A 5 4.53 -15.49 -3.34
C ALA A 5 6.05 -15.68 -3.26
N ASP A 6 6.56 -16.20 -2.12
CA ASP A 6 7.98 -16.56 -1.94
C ASP A 6 8.46 -17.53 -3.04
N LEU A 7 7.62 -18.48 -3.49
CA LEU A 7 7.98 -19.45 -4.55
C LEU A 7 8.06 -18.84 -5.95
N HIS A 8 7.59 -17.61 -6.12
CA HIS A 8 7.51 -16.90 -7.39
C HIS A 8 8.30 -15.58 -7.37
N ASP A 9 9.16 -15.36 -6.36
CA ASP A 9 9.94 -14.14 -6.20
C ASP A 9 9.06 -12.87 -6.19
N LEU A 10 7.84 -12.99 -5.68
CA LEU A 10 6.89 -11.89 -5.59
C LEU A 10 6.92 -11.27 -4.19
N PRO A 11 7.25 -9.97 -4.04
CA PRO A 11 7.17 -9.31 -2.75
C PRO A 11 5.71 -9.20 -2.30
N VAL A 12 5.47 -9.32 -1.00
CA VAL A 12 4.13 -9.20 -0.43
C VAL A 12 4.04 -7.94 0.43
N ALA A 13 3.02 -7.14 0.16
CA ALA A 13 2.60 -6.04 1.02
C ALA A 13 1.31 -6.43 1.74
N ILE A 14 1.24 -6.18 3.05
CA ILE A 14 0.04 -6.44 3.84
C ILE A 14 -0.43 -5.15 4.52
N ARG A 15 -1.70 -4.77 4.29
CA ARG A 15 -2.39 -3.78 5.12
C ARG A 15 -2.69 -4.41 6.48
N VAL A 16 -2.07 -3.89 7.54
CA VAL A 16 -2.37 -4.31 8.91
C VAL A 16 -3.68 -3.68 9.37
N PRO A 17 -4.42 -4.27 10.33
CA PRO A 17 -5.69 -3.71 10.77
C PRO A 17 -5.52 -2.47 11.64
N VAL A 18 -4.35 -2.28 12.27
CA VAL A 18 -4.06 -1.16 13.17
C VAL A 18 -2.56 -0.90 13.27
N ASN A 19 -2.18 0.35 13.53
CA ASN A 19 -0.82 0.76 13.85
C ASN A 19 -0.42 0.35 15.28
N ALA A 20 -0.26 -0.94 15.54
CA ALA A 20 0.12 -1.46 16.85
C ALA A 20 1.31 -2.44 16.74
N PRO A 21 2.41 -2.26 17.51
CA PRO A 21 3.59 -3.11 17.41
C PRO A 21 3.29 -4.61 17.54
N GLU A 22 2.45 -5.00 18.49
CA GLU A 22 2.05 -6.37 18.77
C GLU A 22 1.24 -7.01 17.63
N VAL A 23 0.54 -6.19 16.84
CA VAL A 23 -0.18 -6.63 15.65
C VAL A 23 0.76 -6.73 14.47
N ILE A 24 1.53 -5.66 14.21
CA ILE A 24 2.47 -5.55 13.09
C ILE A 24 3.51 -6.68 13.14
N LEU A 25 4.06 -6.98 14.33
CA LEU A 25 5.03 -8.06 14.53
C LEU A 25 4.55 -9.39 13.95
N ARG A 26 3.27 -9.75 14.17
CA ARG A 26 2.71 -11.01 13.68
C ARG A 26 2.71 -11.09 12.15
N TYR A 27 2.47 -9.98 11.46
CA TYR A 27 2.52 -9.91 10.00
C TYR A 27 3.95 -9.92 9.46
N LEU A 28 4.89 -9.36 10.20
CA LEU A 28 6.31 -9.45 9.85
C LEU A 28 6.87 -10.87 10.09
N ASP A 29 6.41 -11.56 11.13
CA ASP A 29 6.87 -12.91 11.45
C ASP A 29 6.33 -13.97 10.48
N ILE A 30 5.23 -13.70 9.77
CA ILE A 30 4.81 -14.53 8.62
C ILE A 30 5.65 -14.27 7.35
N GLY A 31 6.54 -13.27 7.38
CA GLY A 31 7.53 -12.99 6.34
C GLY A 31 7.09 -12.03 5.23
N THR A 32 6.22 -11.07 5.52
CA THR A 32 5.85 -10.03 4.54
C THR A 32 7.03 -9.09 4.25
N SER A 33 7.13 -8.59 3.02
CA SER A 33 8.20 -7.66 2.59
C SER A 33 7.82 -6.20 2.84
N ALA A 34 6.53 -5.90 2.89
CA ALA A 34 6.02 -4.57 3.18
C ALA A 34 4.84 -4.60 4.14
N ILE A 35 4.76 -3.57 4.99
CA ILE A 35 3.63 -3.31 5.88
C ILE A 35 3.00 -1.99 5.46
N MET A 36 1.71 -2.04 5.14
CA MET A 36 0.89 -0.85 4.92
C MET A 36 0.08 -0.55 6.18
N VAL A 37 0.33 0.61 6.77
CA VAL A 37 -0.23 1.00 8.07
C VAL A 37 -1.39 1.98 7.86
N PRO A 38 -2.61 1.64 8.27
CA PRO A 38 -3.79 2.50 8.11
C PRO A 38 -3.76 3.70 9.05
N HIS A 39 -4.55 4.73 8.73
CA HIS A 39 -4.74 5.93 9.56
C HIS A 39 -3.44 6.63 9.99
N VAL A 40 -2.43 6.70 9.12
CA VAL A 40 -1.22 7.51 9.38
C VAL A 40 -1.51 8.97 9.02
N THR A 41 -1.88 9.77 10.02
CA THR A 41 -2.37 11.15 9.82
C THR A 41 -1.46 12.21 10.43
N THR A 42 -0.51 11.81 11.27
CA THR A 42 0.48 12.69 11.90
C THR A 42 1.90 12.16 11.74
N ARG A 43 2.89 13.03 11.94
CA ARG A 43 4.30 12.59 12.05
C ARG A 43 4.50 11.51 13.12
N ALA A 44 3.84 11.63 14.26
CA ALA A 44 3.94 10.68 15.36
C ALA A 44 3.40 9.29 15.00
N ASP A 45 2.33 9.21 14.19
CA ASP A 45 1.81 7.93 13.69
C ASP A 45 2.82 7.23 12.78
N ALA A 46 3.47 8.00 11.90
CA ALA A 46 4.51 7.51 11.01
C ALA A 46 5.74 7.02 11.79
N GLU A 47 6.22 7.78 12.77
CA GLU A 47 7.34 7.37 13.65
C GLU A 47 6.99 6.09 14.45
N ARG A 48 5.75 5.96 14.92
CA ARG A 48 5.25 4.73 15.55
C ARG A 48 5.25 3.54 14.60
N ALA A 49 4.81 3.73 13.36
CA ALA A 49 4.81 2.70 12.34
C ALA A 49 6.23 2.19 12.05
N VAL A 50 7.18 3.10 11.81
CA VAL A 50 8.59 2.76 11.59
C VAL A 50 9.17 2.00 12.78
N ARG A 51 8.96 2.51 13.99
CA ARG A 51 9.43 1.84 15.22
C ARG A 51 8.87 0.43 15.40
N ALA A 52 7.65 0.17 14.96
CA ALA A 52 7.04 -1.17 15.03
C ALA A 52 7.64 -2.15 14.01
N VAL A 53 8.13 -1.64 12.87
CA VAL A 53 8.61 -2.46 11.75
C VAL A 53 10.12 -2.72 11.80
N LYS A 54 10.91 -1.71 12.18
CA LYS A 54 12.38 -1.79 12.16
C LYS A 54 12.92 -2.30 13.51
N TYR A 55 14.00 -3.06 13.46
CA TYR A 55 14.79 -3.47 14.62
C TYR A 55 15.67 -2.31 15.14
N PRO A 56 16.15 -2.38 16.39
CA PRO A 56 17.14 -1.43 16.90
C PRO A 56 18.39 -1.35 16.02
N PRO A 57 18.99 -0.17 15.81
CA PRO A 57 18.65 1.12 16.44
C PRO A 57 17.56 1.93 15.72
N GLU A 58 17.13 1.52 14.53
CA GLU A 58 16.14 2.26 13.70
C GLU A 58 14.72 2.17 14.25
N GLY A 59 14.42 1.13 15.03
CA GLY A 59 13.13 0.93 15.67
C GLY A 59 13.19 0.12 16.95
N ALA A 60 12.07 -0.51 17.27
CA ALA A 60 11.85 -1.25 18.52
C ALA A 60 11.14 -2.58 18.27
N ARG A 61 11.23 -3.14 17.04
CA ARG A 61 10.66 -4.44 16.72
C ARG A 61 11.26 -5.53 17.62
N SER A 62 10.39 -6.33 18.22
CA SER A 62 10.79 -7.51 18.98
C SER A 62 11.46 -8.55 18.07
N PHE A 63 12.55 -9.13 18.54
CA PHE A 63 13.34 -10.07 17.75
C PHE A 63 13.34 -11.47 18.36
N ALA A 64 12.93 -12.44 17.56
CA ALA A 64 13.22 -13.86 17.76
C ALA A 64 13.77 -14.41 16.42
N PRO A 65 14.99 -14.97 16.38
CA PRO A 65 15.69 -15.25 15.13
C PRO A 65 14.98 -16.29 14.25
N GLY A 66 14.10 -17.12 14.81
CA GLY A 66 13.49 -18.32 14.22
C GLY A 66 13.31 -18.32 12.70
N ARG A 67 12.07 -18.13 12.22
CA ARG A 67 11.76 -18.28 10.79
C ARG A 67 12.64 -17.39 9.90
N GLY A 68 12.83 -16.13 10.30
CA GLY A 68 13.50 -15.11 9.48
C GLY A 68 14.96 -15.46 9.18
N ALA A 69 15.74 -15.82 10.20
CA ALA A 69 17.15 -16.15 10.00
C ALA A 69 17.33 -17.57 9.44
N GLU A 70 16.58 -18.55 9.95
CA GLU A 70 16.76 -19.97 9.60
C GLU A 70 16.43 -20.29 8.15
N LEU A 71 15.31 -19.75 7.64
CA LEU A 71 14.87 -20.03 6.27
C LEU A 71 15.87 -19.53 5.23
N PHE A 72 16.48 -18.37 5.50
CA PHE A 72 17.43 -17.73 4.60
C PHE A 72 18.89 -18.06 4.94
N ARG A 73 19.13 -18.96 5.92
CA ARG A 73 20.46 -19.37 6.38
C ARG A 73 21.35 -18.19 6.75
N LEU A 74 20.77 -17.17 7.36
CA LEU A 74 21.46 -15.97 7.83
C LEU A 74 21.80 -16.11 9.31
N THR A 75 22.87 -15.45 9.75
CA THR A 75 23.04 -15.18 11.17
C THR A 75 21.94 -14.22 11.66
N PRO A 76 21.61 -14.22 12.96
CA PRO A 76 20.67 -13.27 13.54
C PRO A 76 21.00 -11.81 13.22
N ALA A 77 22.30 -11.45 13.25
CA ALA A 77 22.76 -10.09 12.96
C ALA A 77 22.59 -9.71 11.48
N GLU A 78 22.93 -10.62 10.56
CA GLU A 78 22.72 -10.40 9.13
C GLU A 78 21.25 -10.25 8.79
N TYR A 79 20.39 -11.07 9.39
CA TYR A 79 18.95 -10.96 9.21
C TYR A 79 18.42 -9.62 9.69
N VAL A 80 18.80 -9.17 10.90
CA VAL A 80 18.38 -7.86 11.44
C VAL A 80 18.78 -6.72 10.51
N ARG A 81 20.05 -6.72 10.05
CA ARG A 81 20.56 -5.70 9.13
C ARG A 81 19.75 -5.68 7.82
N ARG A 82 19.58 -6.85 7.19
CA ARG A 82 18.82 -6.96 5.93
C ARG A 82 17.35 -6.62 6.11
N ALA A 83 16.72 -7.05 7.19
CA ALA A 83 15.32 -6.75 7.46
C ALA A 83 15.11 -5.24 7.62
N ASN A 84 16.02 -4.53 8.28
CA ASN A 84 15.96 -3.07 8.37
C ASN A 84 16.11 -2.38 7.02
N GLU A 85 17.03 -2.86 6.17
CA GLU A 85 17.25 -2.31 4.82
C GLU A 85 16.09 -2.62 3.85
N GLU A 86 15.53 -3.83 3.91
CA GLU A 86 14.65 -4.37 2.87
C GLU A 86 13.15 -4.31 3.22
N THR A 87 12.77 -4.23 4.51
CA THR A 87 11.35 -4.20 4.90
C THR A 87 10.73 -2.84 4.65
N VAL A 88 9.74 -2.75 3.78
CA VAL A 88 9.11 -1.49 3.36
C VAL A 88 7.99 -1.07 4.34
N VAL A 89 7.97 0.20 4.74
CA VAL A 89 6.90 0.81 5.54
C VAL A 89 6.09 1.78 4.68
N LEU A 90 4.84 1.43 4.43
CA LEU A 90 3.90 2.27 3.66
C LEU A 90 2.91 2.93 4.61
N ALA A 91 2.87 4.26 4.61
CA ALA A 91 1.83 5.03 5.28
C ALA A 91 0.57 5.03 4.41
N LEU A 92 -0.57 4.62 4.98
CA LEU A 92 -1.86 4.75 4.32
C LEU A 92 -2.61 5.93 4.94
N PHE A 93 -2.78 6.97 4.13
CA PHE A 93 -3.41 8.23 4.50
C PHE A 93 -4.89 8.20 4.12
N GLU A 94 -5.76 8.39 5.12
CA GLU A 94 -7.19 8.07 5.02
C GLU A 94 -8.10 9.13 5.67
N ASP A 95 -7.54 10.23 6.18
CA ASP A 95 -8.30 11.24 6.93
C ASP A 95 -7.93 12.67 6.52
N VAL A 96 -8.93 13.47 6.13
CA VAL A 96 -8.76 14.86 5.70
C VAL A 96 -8.11 15.76 6.76
N THR A 97 -8.29 15.45 8.05
CA THR A 97 -7.73 16.24 9.15
C THR A 97 -6.19 16.22 9.18
N GLY A 98 -5.57 15.18 8.62
CA GLY A 98 -4.11 15.03 8.55
C GLY A 98 -3.44 15.73 7.37
N VAL A 99 -4.17 16.43 6.49
CA VAL A 99 -3.61 16.90 5.20
C VAL A 99 -2.46 17.89 5.39
N SER A 100 -2.47 18.68 6.48
CA SER A 100 -1.36 19.58 6.82
C SER A 100 -0.09 18.85 7.25
N GLU A 101 -0.20 17.61 7.72
CA GLU A 101 0.91 16.81 8.26
C GLU A 101 1.63 15.96 7.20
N VAL A 102 1.10 15.90 5.97
CA VAL A 102 1.63 15.05 4.89
C VAL A 102 3.12 15.29 4.67
N GLU A 103 3.56 16.56 4.64
CA GLU A 103 4.98 16.89 4.48
C GLU A 103 5.84 16.40 5.67
N ALA A 104 5.31 16.46 6.88
CA ALA A 104 5.99 15.99 8.08
C ALA A 104 6.09 14.45 8.12
N ILE A 105 5.05 13.74 7.67
CA ILE A 105 5.01 12.29 7.48
C ILE A 105 6.05 11.85 6.44
N CYS A 106 6.08 12.51 5.27
CA CYS A 106 7.04 12.19 4.20
C CYS A 106 8.51 12.36 4.63
N ARG A 107 8.77 13.13 5.70
CA ARG A 107 10.11 13.38 6.24
C ARG A 107 10.50 12.45 7.39
N VAL A 108 9.65 11.50 7.76
CA VAL A 108 10.00 10.51 8.80
C VAL A 108 10.97 9.49 8.20
N PRO A 109 12.20 9.35 8.74
CA PRO A 109 13.12 8.32 8.30
C PRO A 109 12.50 6.93 8.46
N GLY A 110 12.57 6.12 7.40
CA GLY A 110 12.02 4.77 7.37
C GLY A 110 10.57 4.66 6.90
N ILE A 111 9.89 5.78 6.56
CA ILE A 111 8.70 5.74 5.70
C ILE A 111 9.18 5.66 4.25
N ASP A 112 8.76 4.61 3.55
CA ASP A 112 9.23 4.30 2.20
C ASP A 112 8.21 4.69 1.12
N GLY A 113 6.96 4.95 1.51
CA GLY A 113 5.91 5.40 0.60
C GLY A 113 4.67 5.87 1.36
N LEU A 114 3.88 6.69 0.68
CA LEU A 114 2.56 7.14 1.15
C LEU A 114 1.51 6.78 0.10
N ALA A 115 0.50 6.03 0.50
CA ALA A 115 -0.67 5.73 -0.32
C ALA A 115 -1.91 6.42 0.26
N VAL A 116 -2.90 6.69 -0.58
CA VAL A 116 -4.21 7.22 -0.14
C VAL A 116 -5.27 6.14 -0.19
N GLY A 117 -5.95 5.90 0.93
CA GLY A 117 -7.18 5.11 0.96
C GLY A 117 -8.35 5.99 0.54
N ALA A 118 -8.64 6.02 -0.78
CA ALA A 118 -9.55 7.00 -1.37
C ALA A 118 -10.98 6.95 -0.79
N TYR A 119 -11.47 5.76 -0.45
CA TYR A 119 -12.81 5.58 0.13
C TYR A 119 -12.91 6.14 1.55
N ASP A 120 -11.92 5.86 2.40
CA ASP A 120 -11.91 6.37 3.78
C ASP A 120 -11.64 7.89 3.79
N LEU A 121 -10.77 8.39 2.90
CA LEU A 121 -10.59 9.84 2.72
C LEU A 121 -11.91 10.51 2.34
N ALA A 122 -12.64 9.96 1.37
CA ALA A 122 -13.95 10.47 0.99
C ALA A 122 -14.94 10.44 2.15
N ALA A 123 -14.97 9.35 2.92
CA ALA A 123 -15.80 9.26 4.12
C ALA A 123 -15.44 10.34 5.16
N SER A 124 -14.14 10.58 5.40
CA SER A 124 -13.66 11.63 6.33
C SER A 124 -14.04 13.05 5.87
N MET A 125 -14.23 13.25 4.57
CA MET A 125 -14.70 14.49 3.95
C MET A 125 -16.23 14.62 3.93
N GLY A 126 -16.97 13.64 4.47
CA GLY A 126 -18.44 13.62 4.46
C GLY A 126 -19.04 13.07 3.15
N HIS A 127 -18.29 12.29 2.39
CA HIS A 127 -18.67 11.73 1.09
C HIS A 127 -18.50 10.20 1.01
N PRO A 128 -19.13 9.43 1.92
CA PRO A 128 -18.97 7.97 1.94
C PRO A 128 -19.37 7.35 0.59
N GLY A 129 -18.55 6.42 0.10
CA GLY A 129 -18.77 5.72 -1.17
C GLY A 129 -18.48 6.53 -2.44
N ASN A 130 -18.04 7.79 -2.33
CA ASN A 130 -17.85 8.69 -3.47
C ASN A 130 -16.40 9.20 -3.58
N PRO A 131 -15.39 8.32 -3.76
CA PRO A 131 -13.98 8.72 -3.76
C PRO A 131 -13.55 9.54 -4.99
N TRP A 132 -14.31 9.51 -6.08
CA TRP A 132 -13.99 10.22 -7.32
C TRP A 132 -14.71 11.56 -7.49
N ARG A 133 -15.24 12.14 -6.41
CA ARG A 133 -15.72 13.52 -6.44
C ARG A 133 -14.57 14.49 -6.63
N ASP A 134 -14.85 15.62 -7.30
CA ASP A 134 -13.84 16.63 -7.62
C ASP A 134 -13.15 17.20 -6.37
N ASP A 135 -13.88 17.41 -5.28
CA ASP A 135 -13.34 17.89 -4.01
C ASP A 135 -12.38 16.88 -3.36
N VAL A 136 -12.75 15.59 -3.33
CA VAL A 136 -11.88 14.50 -2.85
C VAL A 136 -10.64 14.38 -3.73
N GLN A 137 -10.80 14.38 -5.05
CA GLN A 137 -9.68 14.25 -6.00
C GLN A 137 -8.73 15.46 -5.94
N ALA A 138 -9.22 16.66 -5.65
CA ALA A 138 -8.38 17.82 -5.39
C ALA A 138 -7.50 17.63 -4.15
N VAL A 139 -8.02 17.00 -3.08
CA VAL A 139 -7.23 16.65 -1.90
C VAL A 139 -6.19 15.57 -2.24
N VAL A 140 -6.58 14.51 -2.96
CA VAL A 140 -5.65 13.46 -3.42
C VAL A 140 -4.51 14.07 -4.25
N ALA A 141 -4.82 14.98 -5.19
CA ALA A 141 -3.83 15.65 -6.01
C ALA A 141 -2.85 16.48 -5.18
N ARG A 142 -3.34 17.23 -4.17
CA ARG A 142 -2.49 18.00 -3.24
C ARG A 142 -1.56 17.11 -2.41
N ILE A 143 -2.05 15.95 -1.96
CA ILE A 143 -1.23 14.97 -1.23
C ILE A 143 -0.13 14.42 -2.14
N ARG A 144 -0.50 14.01 -3.37
CA ARG A 144 0.44 13.52 -4.40
C ARG A 144 1.53 14.55 -4.72
N GLU A 145 1.17 15.79 -4.98
CA GLU A 145 2.12 16.88 -5.25
C GLU A 145 3.10 17.11 -4.10
N THR A 146 2.61 17.00 -2.86
CA THR A 146 3.46 17.08 -1.67
C THR A 146 4.42 15.91 -1.60
N CYS A 147 3.96 14.69 -1.86
CA CYS A 147 4.82 13.50 -1.90
C CYS A 147 5.90 13.64 -2.97
N HIS A 148 5.57 14.07 -4.19
CA HIS A 148 6.55 14.29 -5.27
C HIS A 148 7.59 15.35 -4.90
N ARG A 149 7.17 16.47 -4.29
CA ARG A 149 8.10 17.51 -3.83
C ARG A 149 9.09 16.98 -2.79
N GLN A 150 8.65 16.07 -1.91
CA GLN A 150 9.52 15.41 -0.92
C GLN A 150 10.25 14.16 -1.49
N ARG A 151 10.03 13.82 -2.76
CA ARG A 151 10.50 12.58 -3.41
C ARG A 151 10.03 11.31 -2.69
N MET A 152 8.87 11.37 -2.07
CA MET A 152 8.21 10.24 -1.44
C MET A 152 7.39 9.48 -2.49
N PRO A 153 7.59 8.16 -2.65
CA PRO A 153 6.73 7.35 -3.51
C PRO A 153 5.26 7.46 -3.12
N PHE A 154 4.43 7.80 -4.11
CA PHE A 154 3.01 7.99 -3.92
C PHE A 154 2.19 6.82 -4.46
N GLY A 155 1.13 6.45 -3.74
CA GLY A 155 0.22 5.38 -4.09
C GLY A 155 -1.24 5.73 -4.12
N THR A 156 -1.97 5.06 -5.02
CA THR A 156 -3.39 5.29 -5.25
C THR A 156 -4.11 4.02 -5.74
N VAL A 157 -5.44 4.07 -5.71
CA VAL A 157 -6.33 3.05 -6.27
C VAL A 157 -7.01 3.66 -7.49
N PRO A 158 -6.63 3.27 -8.72
CA PRO A 158 -7.29 3.77 -9.91
C PRO A 158 -8.73 3.28 -10.02
N ARG A 159 -9.60 4.10 -10.61
CA ARG A 159 -11.00 3.76 -10.89
C ARG A 159 -11.14 2.68 -11.96
N ASP A 160 -10.41 2.86 -13.04
CA ASP A 160 -10.54 2.11 -14.28
C ASP A 160 -9.21 2.11 -15.04
N ARG A 161 -9.17 1.49 -16.23
CA ARG A 161 -7.96 1.41 -17.05
C ARG A 161 -7.47 2.77 -17.55
N ALA A 162 -8.37 3.71 -17.83
CA ALA A 162 -8.00 5.04 -18.28
C ALA A 162 -7.38 5.82 -17.12
N ASP A 163 -7.99 5.77 -15.93
CA ASP A 163 -7.44 6.37 -14.72
C ASP A 163 -6.10 5.75 -14.33
N LEU A 164 -5.94 4.43 -14.43
CA LEU A 164 -4.64 3.79 -14.21
C LEU A 164 -3.53 4.44 -15.04
N ARG A 165 -3.78 4.65 -16.33
CA ARG A 165 -2.81 5.29 -17.23
C ARG A 165 -2.48 6.70 -16.76
N MET A 166 -3.51 7.49 -16.42
CA MET A 166 -3.33 8.85 -15.91
C MET A 166 -2.50 8.87 -14.61
N GLN A 167 -2.73 7.93 -13.70
CA GLN A 167 -1.95 7.86 -12.44
C GLN A 167 -0.49 7.49 -12.69
N ILE A 168 -0.21 6.58 -13.63
CA ILE A 168 1.16 6.25 -14.03
C ILE A 168 1.85 7.47 -14.66
N GLU A 169 1.18 8.14 -15.60
CA GLU A 169 1.69 9.36 -16.25
C GLU A 169 1.90 10.51 -15.25
N ALA A 170 1.09 10.56 -14.20
CA ALA A 170 1.24 11.50 -13.09
C ALA A 170 2.42 11.16 -12.16
N GLY A 171 3.10 10.02 -12.33
CA GLY A 171 4.26 9.63 -11.53
C GLY A 171 3.95 8.78 -10.29
N CYS A 172 2.73 8.26 -10.14
CA CYS A 172 2.40 7.34 -9.05
C CYS A 172 3.18 6.02 -9.20
N GLN A 173 3.85 5.59 -8.13
CA GLN A 173 4.74 4.42 -8.14
C GLN A 173 4.08 3.18 -7.49
N LEU A 174 3.08 3.40 -6.64
CA LEU A 174 2.34 2.36 -5.93
C LEU A 174 0.90 2.32 -6.44
N ILE A 175 0.62 1.43 -7.39
CA ILE A 175 -0.72 1.26 -7.94
C ILE A 175 -1.35 0.02 -7.32
N THR A 176 -2.49 0.18 -6.66
CA THR A 176 -3.27 -0.95 -6.15
C THR A 176 -4.51 -1.17 -7.02
N VAL A 177 -4.61 -2.36 -7.59
CA VAL A 177 -5.77 -2.80 -8.38
C VAL A 177 -6.35 -4.08 -7.79
N SER A 178 -7.68 -4.23 -7.91
CA SER A 178 -8.37 -5.44 -7.47
C SER A 178 -8.32 -6.50 -8.57
N ALA A 179 -7.55 -7.57 -8.33
CA ALA A 179 -7.48 -8.70 -9.26
C ALA A 179 -8.86 -9.34 -9.50
N LEU A 180 -9.71 -9.39 -8.47
CA LEU A 180 -11.07 -9.93 -8.57
C LEU A 180 -11.96 -9.04 -9.44
N GLU A 181 -11.98 -7.74 -9.18
CA GLU A 181 -12.80 -6.79 -9.93
C GLU A 181 -12.40 -6.77 -11.41
N TRP A 182 -11.08 -6.74 -11.67
CA TRP A 182 -10.54 -6.76 -13.01
C TRP A 182 -10.82 -8.08 -13.73
N GLY A 183 -10.75 -9.21 -13.03
CA GLY A 183 -11.13 -10.52 -13.56
C GLY A 183 -12.62 -10.60 -13.91
N ILE A 184 -13.49 -10.08 -13.04
CA ILE A 184 -14.93 -9.98 -13.30
C ILE A 184 -15.20 -9.09 -14.52
N GLN A 185 -14.54 -7.93 -14.61
CA GLN A 185 -14.72 -7.02 -15.73
C GLN A 185 -14.29 -7.66 -17.05
N ALA A 186 -13.11 -8.31 -17.08
CA ALA A 186 -12.65 -9.03 -18.26
C ALA A 186 -13.64 -10.13 -18.70
N ALA A 187 -14.21 -10.87 -17.74
CA ALA A 187 -15.23 -11.88 -18.05
C ALA A 187 -16.50 -11.26 -18.64
N ARG A 188 -16.96 -10.12 -18.10
CA ARG A 188 -18.12 -9.38 -18.63
C ARG A 188 -17.86 -8.86 -20.05
N ASP A 189 -16.68 -8.30 -20.30
CA ASP A 189 -16.28 -7.79 -21.62
C ASP A 189 -16.33 -8.92 -22.67
N THR A 190 -15.76 -10.09 -22.34
CA THR A 190 -15.82 -11.28 -23.21
C THR A 190 -17.25 -11.74 -23.48
N VAL A 191 -18.12 -11.77 -22.46
CA VAL A 191 -19.53 -12.15 -22.66
C VAL A 191 -20.26 -11.15 -23.55
N ALA A 192 -20.01 -9.84 -23.36
CA ALA A 192 -20.60 -8.80 -24.20
C ALA A 192 -20.15 -8.92 -25.66
N GLU A 193 -18.86 -9.16 -25.91
CA GLU A 193 -18.30 -9.40 -27.24
C GLU A 193 -18.96 -10.61 -27.92
N LEU A 194 -19.03 -11.75 -27.23
CA LEU A 194 -19.64 -12.96 -27.76
C LEU A 194 -21.15 -12.81 -28.01
N SER A 195 -21.86 -12.06 -27.16
CA SER A 195 -23.30 -11.80 -27.32
C SER A 195 -23.62 -10.88 -28.50
N ALA A 196 -22.65 -10.07 -28.95
CA ALA A 196 -22.80 -9.18 -30.09
C ALA A 196 -22.52 -9.86 -31.43
N LEU A 197 -22.05 -11.12 -31.43
CA LEU A 197 -21.84 -11.88 -32.66
C LEU A 197 -23.16 -12.10 -33.40
N PRO A 198 -23.17 -11.99 -34.74
CA PRO A 198 -24.36 -12.28 -35.53
C PRO A 198 -24.79 -13.75 -35.30
N PRO A 199 -26.11 -14.04 -35.36
CA PRO A 199 -26.60 -15.41 -35.23
C PRO A 199 -25.90 -16.33 -36.23
N SER A 200 -25.51 -17.53 -35.78
CA SER A 200 -24.77 -18.46 -36.62
C SER A 200 -25.60 -18.85 -37.84
N SER A 201 -25.00 -18.83 -39.03
CA SER A 201 -25.61 -19.24 -40.29
C SER A 201 -25.74 -20.75 -40.45
N ARG A 202 -25.91 -21.51 -39.35
CA ARG A 202 -26.16 -22.95 -39.42
C ARG A 202 -27.66 -23.20 -39.59
N GLU A 203 -28.06 -23.32 -40.86
CA GLU A 203 -29.23 -24.10 -41.31
C GLU A 203 -29.05 -25.59 -40.99
#